data_AF-A0AAE1THN5-F1
#
_entry.id   AF-A0AAE1THN5-F1
#
_cell.length_a   1.000
_cell.length_b   1.000
_cell.length_c   1.000
_cell.angle_alpha   90.00
_cell.angle_beta   90.00
_cell.angle_gamma   90.00
#
_symmetry.space_group_name_H-M   'P 1'
#
loop_
_entity.id
_entity.type
_entity.pdbx_description
1 polymer ?
#
loop_
_entity_poly.entity_id
_entity_poly.type
_entity_poly.pdbx_seq_one_letter_code
_entity_poly.pdbx_strand_id
1 'polypeptide(L)'
;MTRTEAYEHMKVQYNTHLNMKKVSNDLQKAKKSIEGSEKEQYWKIREYLSKLPRSNPGSTCGLQVLPQPVPQAPPVFNRMYICLDACIKGFKAGCRPLIGLDGCFLKGYYGRQLLSAVGEDANKQFYVIAYVVVDSETKDNWKWFLTLLEEDLGDHAVYGWNFISDQ
;
A
#
# COMPACT_ATOMS: atom_id res chain seq x y z
N MET A 1 7.87 -18.82 -1.54
CA MET A 1 8.48 -19.99 -2.19
C MET A 1 8.71 -19.69 -3.66
N THR A 2 9.97 -19.67 -4.10
CA THR A 2 10.38 -19.49 -5.49
C THR A 2 10.23 -20.79 -6.29
N ARG A 3 10.26 -20.73 -7.63
CA ARG A 3 10.15 -21.95 -8.47
C ARG A 3 11.29 -22.95 -8.22
N THR A 4 12.48 -22.44 -7.89
CA THR A 4 13.66 -23.25 -7.61
C THR A 4 13.54 -23.92 -6.24
N GLU A 5 13.09 -23.19 -5.23
CA GLU A 5 12.77 -23.75 -3.90
C GLU A 5 11.69 -24.83 -3.99
N ALA A 6 10.63 -24.60 -4.77
CA ALA A 6 9.56 -25.57 -4.94
C ALA A 6 10.03 -26.82 -5.69
N TYR A 7 10.88 -26.67 -6.70
CA TYR A 7 11.46 -27.80 -7.42
C TYR A 7 12.33 -28.65 -6.50
N GLU A 8 13.24 -28.02 -5.75
CA GLU A 8 14.10 -28.74 -4.80
C GLU A 8 13.28 -29.41 -3.69
N HIS A 9 12.23 -28.76 -3.19
CA HIS A 9 11.32 -29.38 -2.23
C HIS A 9 10.68 -30.65 -2.80
N MET A 10 10.16 -30.60 -4.04
CA MET A 10 9.55 -31.77 -4.68
C MET A 10 10.55 -32.91 -4.94
N LYS A 11 11.78 -32.55 -5.32
CA LYS A 11 12.86 -33.52 -5.54
C LYS A 11 13.29 -34.17 -4.23
N VAL A 12 13.51 -33.41 -3.16
CA VAL A 12 14.03 -33.93 -1.89
C VAL A 12 12.97 -34.71 -1.13
N GLN A 13 11.74 -34.19 -1.04
CA GLN A 13 10.70 -34.79 -0.20
C GLN A 13 9.95 -35.93 -0.89
N TYR A 14 9.76 -35.85 -2.21
CA TYR A 14 8.92 -36.78 -2.96
C TYR A 14 9.69 -37.56 -4.03
N ASN A 15 11.02 -37.41 -4.10
CA ASN A 15 11.91 -38.03 -5.09
C ASN A 15 11.41 -37.86 -6.54
N THR A 16 10.77 -36.73 -6.84
CA THR A 16 10.11 -36.50 -8.13
C THR A 16 10.84 -35.43 -8.94
N HIS A 17 11.25 -35.78 -10.16
CA HIS A 17 11.82 -34.83 -11.10
C HIS A 17 10.75 -34.21 -11.99
N LEU A 18 10.44 -32.93 -11.74
CA LEU A 18 9.41 -32.19 -12.45
C LEU A 18 9.99 -31.30 -13.56
N ASN A 19 9.18 -30.97 -14.56
CA ASN A 19 9.55 -29.94 -15.52
C ASN A 19 9.38 -28.55 -14.87
N MET A 20 10.40 -27.70 -14.92
CA MET A 20 10.37 -26.34 -14.34
C MET A 20 9.20 -25.49 -14.83
N LYS A 21 8.76 -25.64 -16.08
CA LYS A 21 7.54 -24.97 -16.58
C LYS A 21 6.28 -25.46 -15.86
N LYS A 22 6.16 -26.77 -15.59
CA LYS A 22 5.03 -27.34 -14.85
C LYS A 22 5.02 -26.84 -13.40
N VAL A 23 6.18 -26.86 -12.73
CA VAL A 23 6.33 -26.31 -11.37
C VAL A 23 5.91 -24.85 -11.32
N SER A 24 6.34 -24.02 -12.28
CA SER A 24 5.94 -22.61 -12.34
C SER A 24 4.43 -22.44 -12.54
N ASN A 25 3.82 -23.22 -13.45
CA ASN A 25 2.39 -23.16 -13.72
C ASN A 25 1.56 -23.61 -12.51
N ASP A 26 1.98 -24.67 -11.83
CA ASP A 26 1.26 -25.22 -10.69
C ASP A 26 1.42 -24.34 -9.45
N LEU A 27 2.60 -23.72 -9.25
CA LEU A 27 2.76 -22.65 -8.26
C LEU A 27 1.85 -21.47 -8.54
N GLN A 28 1.70 -21.06 -9.80
CA GLN A 28 0.81 -19.95 -10.17
C GLN A 28 -0.66 -20.31 -9.92
N LYS A 29 -1.07 -21.56 -10.20
CA LYS A 29 -2.41 -22.06 -9.87
C LYS A 29 -2.65 -22.13 -8.37
N ALA A 30 -1.71 -22.69 -7.61
CA ALA A 30 -1.79 -22.78 -6.15
C ALA A 30 -1.87 -21.38 -5.53
N LYS A 31 -1.02 -20.45 -5.99
CA LYS A 31 -1.04 -19.05 -5.57
C LYS A 31 -2.37 -18.37 -5.89
N LYS A 32 -2.93 -18.58 -7.09
CA LYS A 32 -4.27 -18.09 -7.45
C LYS A 32 -5.38 -18.70 -6.58
N SER A 33 -5.24 -19.97 -6.20
CA SER A 33 -6.20 -20.65 -5.31
C SER A 33 -6.15 -20.13 -3.87
N ILE A 34 -4.98 -19.71 -3.39
CA ILE A 34 -4.77 -19.22 -2.01
C ILE A 34 -5.07 -17.72 -1.91
N GLU A 35 -4.51 -16.91 -2.81
CA GLU A 35 -4.61 -15.44 -2.78
C GLU A 35 -5.95 -14.94 -3.36
N GLY A 36 -6.66 -15.78 -4.12
CA GLY A 36 -7.87 -15.41 -4.84
C GLY A 36 -7.59 -14.66 -6.14
N SER A 37 -8.65 -14.14 -6.76
CA SER A 37 -8.54 -13.35 -7.99
C SER A 37 -8.28 -11.86 -7.69
N GLU A 38 -7.63 -11.18 -8.63
CA GLU A 38 -7.44 -9.72 -8.60
C GLU A 38 -8.75 -8.97 -8.35
N LYS A 39 -9.81 -9.44 -9.01
CA LYS A 39 -11.14 -8.84 -8.94
C LYS A 39 -11.70 -8.90 -7.52
N GLU A 40 -11.51 -10.01 -6.82
CA GLU A 40 -11.96 -10.18 -5.44
C GLU A 40 -11.13 -9.34 -4.47
N GLN A 41 -9.81 -9.30 -4.64
CA GLN A 41 -8.94 -8.45 -3.82
C GLN A 41 -9.29 -6.97 -3.98
N TYR A 42 -9.53 -6.53 -5.22
CA TYR A 42 -9.95 -5.17 -5.52
C TYR A 42 -11.31 -4.83 -4.90
N TRP A 43 -12.26 -5.77 -4.96
CA TRP A 43 -13.56 -5.60 -4.32
C TRP A 43 -13.42 -5.41 -2.80
N LYS A 44 -12.54 -6.20 -2.16
CA LYS A 44 -12.24 -6.06 -0.72
C LYS A 44 -11.66 -4.69 -0.38
N ILE A 45 -10.77 -4.13 -1.22
CA ILE A 45 -10.23 -2.78 -1.02
C ILE A 45 -11.35 -1.75 -1.05
N ARG A 46 -12.23 -1.80 -2.06
CA ARG A 46 -13.38 -0.89 -2.15
C ARG A 46 -14.28 -0.98 -0.94
N GLU A 47 -14.61 -2.20 -0.54
CA GLU A 47 -15.45 -2.45 0.62
C GLU A 47 -14.79 -1.92 1.91
N TYR A 48 -13.50 -2.19 2.10
CA TYR A 48 -12.71 -1.70 3.23
C TYR A 48 -12.72 -0.18 3.30
N LEU A 49 -12.36 0.50 2.21
CA LEU A 49 -12.34 1.96 2.16
C LEU A 49 -13.73 2.58 2.34
N SER A 50 -14.81 1.88 1.94
CA SER A 50 -16.18 2.35 2.22
C SER A 50 -16.60 2.22 3.69
N LYS A 51 -16.02 1.26 4.43
CA LYS A 51 -16.35 0.99 5.84
C LYS A 51 -15.46 1.73 6.82
N LEU A 52 -14.23 2.05 6.40
CA LEU A 52 -13.23 2.70 7.24
C LEU A 52 -13.71 4.03 7.85
N PRO A 53 -14.23 5.01 7.08
CA PRO A 53 -14.69 6.28 7.66
C PRO A 53 -15.96 6.12 8.50
N ARG A 54 -16.75 5.05 8.29
CA ARG A 54 -17.91 4.73 9.13
C ARG A 54 -17.50 4.20 10.51
N SER A 55 -16.42 3.42 10.54
CA SER A 55 -15.93 2.79 11.77
C SER A 55 -14.97 3.70 12.54
N ASN A 56 -14.27 4.59 11.83
CA ASN A 56 -13.34 5.58 12.38
C ASN A 56 -13.70 6.97 11.83
N PRO A 57 -14.75 7.62 12.38
CA PRO A 57 -15.15 8.97 11.95
C PRO A 57 -13.98 9.96 12.00
N GLY A 58 -13.89 10.81 10.97
CA GLY A 58 -12.78 11.77 10.79
C GLY A 58 -11.59 11.22 10.00
N SER A 59 -11.53 9.91 9.74
CA SER A 59 -10.46 9.33 8.92
C SER A 59 -10.71 9.62 7.44
N THR A 60 -9.64 9.95 6.71
CA THR A 60 -9.67 10.24 5.28
C THR A 60 -9.17 9.03 4.51
N CYS A 61 -9.90 8.67 3.45
CA CYS A 61 -9.49 7.63 2.52
C CYS A 61 -9.74 8.05 1.08
N GLY A 62 -8.74 7.84 0.22
CA GLY A 62 -8.81 8.12 -1.21
C GLY A 62 -8.68 6.84 -2.03
N LEU A 63 -9.46 6.71 -3.09
CA LEU A 63 -9.30 5.63 -4.07
C LEU A 63 -9.40 6.21 -5.49
N GLN A 64 -8.33 6.07 -6.25
CA GLN A 64 -8.34 6.38 -7.68
C GLN A 64 -8.25 5.11 -8.50
N VAL A 65 -8.97 5.12 -9.62
CA VAL A 65 -9.17 3.96 -10.48
C VAL A 65 -8.99 4.38 -11.92
N LEU A 66 -8.47 3.49 -12.76
CA LEU A 66 -8.33 3.74 -14.19
C LEU A 66 -9.54 3.17 -14.94
N PRO A 67 -10.14 3.93 -15.87
CA PRO A 67 -11.15 3.39 -16.77
C PRO A 67 -10.53 2.33 -17.67
N GLN A 68 -11.34 1.35 -18.07
CA GLN A 68 -10.91 0.34 -19.03
C GLN A 68 -11.40 0.67 -20.45
N PRO A 69 -10.63 0.31 -21.50
CA PRO A 69 -11.05 0.50 -22.90
C PRO A 69 -12.30 -0.29 -23.26
N VAL A 70 -12.53 -1.41 -22.58
CA VAL A 70 -13.69 -2.28 -22.81
C VAL A 70 -14.93 -1.69 -22.12
N PRO A 71 -16.02 -1.43 -22.87
CA PRO A 71 -17.27 -0.98 -22.28
C PRO A 71 -17.75 -1.94 -21.17
N GLN A 72 -18.16 -1.40 -20.03
CA GLN A 72 -18.65 -2.14 -18.85
C GLN A 72 -17.62 -3.02 -18.12
N ALA A 73 -16.35 -3.01 -18.51
CA ALA A 73 -15.32 -3.67 -17.72
C ALA A 73 -15.12 -2.94 -16.38
N PRO A 74 -14.90 -3.67 -15.27
CA PRO A 74 -14.66 -3.04 -13.97
C PRO A 74 -13.38 -2.20 -14.04
N PRO A 75 -13.34 -1.01 -13.43
CA PRO A 75 -12.16 -0.16 -13.45
C PRO A 75 -11.00 -0.83 -12.70
N VAL A 76 -9.77 -0.48 -13.09
CA VAL A 76 -8.54 -1.05 -12.52
C VAL A 76 -8.08 -0.18 -11.35
N PHE A 77 -7.51 -0.79 -10.32
CA PHE A 77 -6.86 -0.07 -9.23
C PHE A 77 -5.72 0.80 -9.76
N ASN A 78 -5.71 2.08 -9.39
CA ASN A 78 -4.58 2.97 -9.65
C ASN A 78 -3.77 3.20 -8.38
N ARG A 79 -4.36 3.93 -7.44
CA ARG A 79 -3.75 4.31 -6.16
C ARG A 79 -4.78 4.47 -5.07
N MET A 80 -4.37 4.31 -3.82
CA MET A 80 -5.20 4.58 -2.65
C MET A 80 -4.43 5.35 -1.58
N TYR A 81 -5.16 6.09 -0.77
CA TYR A 81 -4.69 6.89 0.36
C TYR A 81 -5.46 6.47 1.62
N ILE A 82 -4.75 6.33 2.73
CA ILE A 82 -5.34 6.08 4.04
C ILE A 82 -4.67 6.97 5.08
N CYS A 83 -5.50 7.70 5.81
CA CYS A 83 -5.12 8.54 6.93
C CYS A 83 -6.17 8.39 8.03
N LEU A 84 -5.75 7.88 9.19
CA LEU A 84 -6.65 7.67 10.31
C LEU A 84 -6.70 8.93 11.18
N ASP A 85 -7.90 9.31 11.59
CA ASP A 85 -8.12 10.48 12.46
C ASP A 85 -7.26 10.41 13.74
N ALA A 86 -7.20 9.23 14.35
CA ALA A 86 -6.37 8.98 15.52
C ALA A 86 -4.87 9.18 15.23
N CYS A 87 -4.39 8.80 14.04
CA CYS A 87 -3.00 8.98 13.64
C CYS A 87 -2.66 10.49 13.57
N ILE A 88 -3.48 11.28 12.87
CA ILE A 88 -3.28 12.73 12.76
C ILE A 88 -3.33 13.42 14.12
N LYS A 89 -4.32 13.09 14.95
CA LYS A 89 -4.45 13.68 16.30
C LYS A 89 -3.27 13.32 17.19
N GLY A 90 -2.83 12.06 17.18
CA GLY A 90 -1.67 11.63 17.96
C GLY A 90 -0.37 12.29 17.50
N PHE A 91 -0.19 12.45 16.18
CA PHE A 91 0.95 13.18 15.62
C PHE A 91 0.96 14.64 16.12
N LYS A 92 -0.15 15.37 15.93
CA LYS A 92 -0.27 16.77 16.35
C LYS A 92 -0.12 16.97 17.86
N ALA A 93 -0.53 16.00 18.67
CA ALA A 93 -0.53 16.12 20.13
C ALA A 93 0.82 15.79 20.78
N GLY A 94 1.64 14.93 20.19
CA GLY A 94 2.82 14.39 20.89
C GLY A 94 4.04 14.06 20.04
N CYS A 95 3.95 14.11 18.71
CA CYS A 95 5.12 13.92 17.86
C CYS A 95 5.87 15.23 17.64
N ARG A 96 7.14 15.10 17.29
CA ARG A 96 7.96 16.24 16.84
C ARG A 96 7.40 16.75 15.51
N PRO A 97 7.53 18.05 15.21
CA PRO A 97 7.07 18.65 13.95
C PRO A 97 8.03 18.31 12.78
N LEU A 98 8.37 17.03 12.64
CA LEU A 98 9.24 16.46 11.63
C LEU A 98 8.54 15.25 11.02
N ILE A 99 8.41 15.27 9.70
CA ILE A 99 7.77 14.24 8.89
C ILE A 99 8.82 13.62 7.97
N GLY A 100 9.12 12.35 8.19
CA GLY A 100 9.87 11.52 7.27
C GLY A 100 8.98 11.00 6.15
N LEU A 101 9.48 11.06 4.93
CA LEU A 101 8.87 10.47 3.75
C LEU A 101 9.73 9.29 3.29
N ASP A 102 9.09 8.15 3.04
CA ASP A 102 9.78 6.94 2.57
C ASP A 102 8.88 6.13 1.63
N GLY A 103 9.51 5.46 0.68
CA GLY A 103 8.89 4.60 -0.33
C GLY A 103 9.48 3.18 -0.30
N CYS A 104 8.62 2.17 -0.22
CA CYS A 104 9.08 0.77 -0.27
C CYS A 104 8.28 -0.09 -1.26
N PHE A 105 8.94 -1.11 -1.81
CA PHE A 105 8.30 -2.06 -2.72
C PHE A 105 7.41 -3.05 -1.98
N LEU A 106 6.15 -3.16 -2.41
CA LEU A 106 5.24 -4.19 -1.94
C LEU A 106 5.54 -5.51 -2.64
N LYS A 107 5.77 -6.56 -1.85
CA LYS A 107 5.90 -7.92 -2.35
C LYS A 107 4.51 -8.43 -2.72
N GLY A 108 4.23 -8.50 -4.02
CA GLY A 108 2.96 -9.00 -4.54
C GLY A 108 3.03 -9.25 -6.04
N TYR A 109 1.98 -9.83 -6.60
CA TYR A 109 1.91 -10.10 -8.04
C TYR A 109 1.97 -8.82 -8.90
N TYR A 110 1.47 -7.71 -8.35
CA TYR A 110 1.22 -6.47 -9.08
C TYR A 110 2.33 -5.41 -8.95
N GLY A 111 3.46 -5.73 -8.29
CA GLY A 111 4.63 -4.85 -8.24
C GLY A 111 4.31 -3.38 -7.92
N ARG A 112 3.68 -3.14 -6.76
CA ARG A 112 3.28 -1.80 -6.31
C ARG A 112 4.28 -1.25 -5.30
N GLN A 113 4.16 0.03 -4.97
CA GLN A 113 4.92 0.67 -3.92
C GLN A 113 4.00 1.26 -2.86
N LEU A 114 4.49 1.23 -1.62
CA LEU A 114 3.89 1.89 -0.48
C LEU A 114 4.71 3.14 -0.20
N LEU A 115 4.10 4.31 -0.30
CA LEU A 115 4.71 5.56 0.17
C LEU A 115 4.09 5.90 1.52
N SER A 116 4.90 6.38 2.45
CA SER A 116 4.47 6.64 3.81
C SER A 116 4.99 7.98 4.33
N ALA A 117 4.19 8.60 5.18
CA ALA A 117 4.57 9.75 5.99
C ALA A 117 4.65 9.30 7.44
N VAL A 118 5.81 9.47 8.06
CA VAL A 118 6.10 9.04 9.43
C VAL A 118 6.58 10.21 10.26
N GLY A 119 6.13 10.31 11.50
CA GLY A 119 6.65 11.23 12.50
C GLY A 119 7.64 10.53 13.44
N GLU A 120 8.37 11.32 14.20
CA GLU A 120 9.12 10.86 15.37
C GLU A 120 8.36 11.25 16.64
N ASP A 121 8.00 10.26 17.47
CA ASP A 121 7.33 10.52 18.73
C ASP A 121 8.31 10.98 19.83
N ALA A 122 7.78 11.32 21.01
CA ALA A 122 8.61 11.72 22.16
C ALA A 122 9.60 10.63 22.62
N ASN A 123 9.34 9.36 22.28
CA ASN A 123 10.17 8.20 22.60
C ASN A 123 11.17 7.86 21.48
N LYS A 124 11.32 8.71 20.46
CA LYS A 124 12.19 8.50 19.29
C LYS A 124 11.79 7.26 18.47
N GLN A 125 10.51 6.91 18.47
CA GLN A 125 9.97 5.83 17.67
C GLN A 125 9.30 6.38 16.42
N PHE A 126 9.27 5.56 15.37
CA PHE A 126 8.54 5.88 14.16
C PHE A 126 7.04 5.79 14.41
N TYR A 127 6.33 6.86 14.04
CA TYR A 127 4.90 6.98 14.15
C TYR A 127 4.27 7.16 12.78
N VAL A 128 3.46 6.21 12.32
CA VAL A 128 2.85 6.30 10.98
C VAL A 128 1.68 7.30 11.00
N ILE A 129 1.78 8.33 10.16
CA ILE A 129 0.78 9.39 10.03
C ILE A 129 -0.25 9.00 8.96
N ALA A 130 0.22 8.74 7.74
CA ALA A 130 -0.59 8.36 6.60
C ALA A 130 0.25 7.56 5.60
N TYR A 131 -0.41 6.85 4.69
CA TYR A 131 0.27 6.10 3.63
C TYR A 131 -0.59 5.98 2.37
N VAL A 132 0.10 5.76 1.25
CA VAL A 132 -0.51 5.47 -0.05
C VAL A 132 0.04 4.19 -0.65
N VAL A 133 -0.81 3.48 -1.38
CA VAL A 133 -0.36 2.41 -2.28
C VAL A 133 -0.52 2.88 -3.70
N VAL A 134 0.58 2.89 -4.44
CA VAL A 134 0.70 3.42 -5.80
C VAL A 134 1.33 2.37 -6.71
N ASP A 135 1.23 2.59 -8.01
CA ASP A 135 1.90 1.77 -9.03
C ASP A 135 3.43 1.96 -8.99
N SER A 136 3.88 3.21 -8.81
CA SER A 136 5.28 3.58 -8.85
C SER A 136 5.56 4.91 -8.15
N GLU A 137 6.82 5.14 -7.80
CA GLU A 137 7.30 6.31 -7.08
C GLU A 137 7.58 7.40 -8.10
N THR A 138 6.55 8.19 -8.33
CA THR A 138 6.58 9.27 -9.32
C THR A 138 6.27 10.58 -8.65
N LYS A 139 6.73 11.68 -9.26
CA LYS A 139 6.39 13.03 -8.80
C LYS A 139 4.88 13.27 -8.75
N ASP A 140 4.10 12.67 -9.65
CA ASP A 140 2.63 12.78 -9.65
C ASP A 140 2.03 12.09 -8.42
N ASN A 141 2.49 10.87 -8.11
CA ASN A 141 2.02 10.12 -6.96
C ASN A 141 2.42 10.78 -5.63
N TRP A 142 3.65 11.29 -5.52
CA TRP A 142 4.08 12.08 -4.36
C TRP A 142 3.30 13.37 -4.22
N LYS A 143 3.07 14.12 -5.30
CA LYS A 143 2.24 15.33 -5.27
C LYS A 143 0.83 15.02 -4.79
N TRP A 144 0.21 13.98 -5.33
CA TRP A 144 -1.13 13.56 -4.92
C TRP A 144 -1.18 13.16 -3.44
N PHE A 145 -0.18 12.42 -2.97
CA PHE A 145 -0.08 12.04 -1.55
C PHE A 145 0.08 13.25 -0.64
N LEU A 146 1.03 14.14 -0.95
CA LEU A 146 1.34 15.31 -0.13
C LEU A 146 0.19 16.32 -0.10
N THR A 147 -0.56 16.48 -1.19
CA THR A 147 -1.78 17.32 -1.20
C THR A 147 -2.82 16.80 -0.20
N LEU A 148 -3.11 15.49 -0.22
CA LEU A 148 -4.06 14.89 0.74
C LEU A 148 -3.55 14.97 2.18
N LEU A 149 -2.24 14.75 2.38
CA LEU A 149 -1.61 14.84 3.70
C LEU A 149 -1.69 16.27 4.27
N GLU A 150 -1.49 17.30 3.44
CA GLU A 150 -1.62 18.70 3.85
C GLU A 150 -3.08 19.06 4.16
N GLU A 151 -4.05 18.53 3.41
CA GLU A 151 -5.48 18.72 3.72
C GLU A 151 -5.85 18.17 5.11
N ASP A 152 -5.29 17.02 5.51
CA ASP A 152 -5.55 16.41 6.82
C ASP A 152 -4.72 17.05 7.96
N LEU A 153 -3.45 17.41 7.70
CA LEU A 153 -2.57 18.02 8.69
C LEU A 153 -2.83 19.52 8.88
N GLY A 154 -3.34 20.20 7.87
CA GLY A 154 -3.41 21.66 7.80
C GLY A 154 -2.08 22.30 7.39
N ASP A 155 -2.13 23.61 7.15
CA ASP A 155 -1.06 24.41 6.57
C ASP A 155 0.28 24.26 7.33
N HIS A 156 1.29 23.79 6.60
CA HIS A 156 2.63 23.54 7.16
C HIS A 156 3.31 24.80 7.72
N ALA A 157 3.03 25.99 7.16
CA ALA A 157 3.58 27.25 7.65
C ALA A 157 2.93 27.69 8.97
N VAL A 158 1.66 27.35 9.17
CA VAL A 158 0.93 27.64 10.41
C VAL A 158 1.39 26.74 11.54
N TYR A 159 1.58 25.45 11.26
CA TYR A 159 1.92 24.45 12.27
C TYR A 159 3.42 24.14 12.39
N GLY A 160 4.25 24.66 11.49
CA GLY A 160 5.71 24.49 11.51
C GLY A 160 6.18 23.08 11.14
N TRP A 161 5.47 22.38 10.24
CA TRP A 161 5.84 21.03 9.81
C TRP A 161 7.10 21.05 8.95
N ASN A 162 8.09 20.22 9.32
CA ASN A 162 9.32 20.03 8.56
C ASN A 162 9.31 18.67 7.89
N PHE A 163 9.89 18.57 6.70
CA PHE A 163 9.95 17.33 5.93
C PHE A 163 11.39 16.88 5.73
N ILE A 164 11.60 15.56 5.78
CA ILE A 164 12.85 14.90 5.41
C ILE A 164 12.54 13.70 4.50
N SER A 165 13.34 13.52 3.46
CA SER A 165 13.30 12.35 2.58
C SER A 165 14.69 11.73 2.53
N ASP A 166 14.75 10.47 2.14
CA ASP A 166 15.98 9.73 1.82
C ASP A 166 16.67 10.20 0.52
N GLN A 167 16.01 11.05 -0.29
CA GLN A 167 16.54 11.68 -1.51
C GLN A 167 16.74 13.18 -1.40
#